data_AF-A0A3S4J427-F1
#
_entry.id   AF-A0A3S4J427-F1
#
_cell.length_a   1.000
_cell.length_b   1.000
_cell.length_c   1.000
_cell.angle_alpha   90.00
_cell.angle_beta   90.00
_cell.angle_gamma   90.00
#
_symmetry.space_group_name_H-M   'P 1'
#
loop_
_entity.id
_entity.type
_entity.pdbx_description
1 polymer ?
#
loop_
_entity_poly.entity_id
_entity_poly.type
_entity_poly.pdbx_seq_one_letter_code
_entity_poly.pdbx_strand_id
1 'polypeptide(L)'
;MFSKIDVNGDARHPLYQKLIAAAPTAVAPEKSGFYERMVSKGRTPLYPDDILWNFEKFLVGRDGQVVQRFSPDMTPEDPIVMESIKIALAK
;
A
#
# COMPACT_ATOMS: atom_id res chain seq x y z
N MET A 1 1.85 -1.80 -24.28
CA MET A 1 0.83 -0.77 -23.98
C MET A 1 0.33 -1.03 -22.57
N PHE A 2 0.28 -0.01 -21.70
CA PHE A 2 -0.17 -0.17 -20.32
C PHE A 2 -1.71 -0.28 -20.29
N SER A 3 -2.24 -1.30 -19.62
CA SER A 3 -3.69 -1.51 -19.43
C SER A 3 -4.04 -1.45 -17.94
N LYS A 4 -5.32 -1.25 -17.64
CA LYS A 4 -5.83 -1.45 -16.28
C LYS A 4 -5.63 -2.92 -15.88
N ILE A 5 -5.22 -3.14 -14.64
CA ILE A 5 -5.01 -4.46 -14.03
C ILE A 5 -5.76 -4.53 -12.70
N ASP A 6 -6.07 -5.75 -12.27
CA ASP A 6 -6.70 -5.99 -10.97
C ASP A 6 -5.64 -6.11 -9.87
N VAL A 7 -5.91 -5.50 -8.72
CA VAL A 7 -4.99 -5.46 -7.57
C VAL A 7 -5.42 -6.38 -6.43
N ASN A 8 -6.67 -6.85 -6.45
CA ASN A 8 -7.28 -7.78 -5.49
C ASN A 8 -8.06 -8.87 -6.22
N GLY A 9 -8.45 -9.92 -5.48
CA GLY A 9 -9.23 -11.05 -6.00
C GLY A 9 -8.41 -12.06 -6.80
N ASP A 10 -9.09 -13.07 -7.35
CA ASP A 10 -8.45 -14.21 -8.02
C ASP A 10 -7.62 -13.82 -9.25
N ALA A 11 -8.02 -12.73 -9.92
CA ALA A 11 -7.31 -12.17 -11.07
C ALA A 11 -6.20 -11.15 -10.69
N ARG A 12 -5.85 -11.03 -9.39
CA ARG A 12 -4.81 -10.12 -8.91
C ARG A 12 -3.53 -10.28 -9.74
N HIS A 13 -3.09 -9.18 -10.33
CA HIS A 13 -1.90 -9.18 -11.20
C HIS A 13 -0.63 -9.61 -10.45
N PRO A 14 0.29 -10.39 -11.07
CA PRO A 14 1.49 -10.90 -10.40
C PRO A 14 2.38 -9.83 -9.74
N LEU A 15 2.40 -8.61 -10.29
CA LEU A 15 3.07 -7.47 -9.65
C LEU A 15 2.52 -7.20 -8.25
N TYR A 16 1.19 -7.08 -8.10
CA TYR A 16 0.58 -6.80 -6.80
C TYR A 16 0.67 -7.99 -5.86
N GLN A 17 0.67 -9.23 -6.36
CA GLN A 17 0.99 -10.40 -5.54
C GLN A 17 2.37 -10.27 -4.89
N LYS A 18 3.41 -9.89 -5.67
CA LYS A 18 4.77 -9.70 -5.16
C LYS A 18 4.88 -8.52 -4.20
N LEU A 19 4.24 -7.39 -4.51
CA LEU A 19 4.26 -6.21 -3.65
C LEU A 19 3.61 -6.49 -2.28
N ILE A 20 2.43 -7.12 -2.29
CA ILE A 20 1.71 -7.49 -1.07
C ILE A 20 2.48 -8.55 -0.27
N ALA A 21 3.02 -9.58 -0.93
CA ALA A 21 3.80 -10.61 -0.25
C ALA A 21 5.07 -10.05 0.42
N ALA A 22 5.71 -9.04 -0.18
CA ALA A 22 6.89 -8.40 0.39
C ALA A 22 6.55 -7.42 1.54
N ALA A 23 5.38 -6.79 1.51
CA ALA A 23 4.90 -5.90 2.56
C ALA A 23 3.39 -6.12 2.80
N PRO A 24 2.99 -7.12 3.60
CA PRO A 24 1.58 -7.51 3.75
C PRO A 24 0.76 -6.49 4.55
N THR A 25 1.41 -5.68 5.39
CA THR A 25 0.75 -4.70 6.25
C THR A 25 1.18 -3.28 5.88
N ALA A 26 0.19 -2.41 5.68
CA ALA A 26 0.43 -0.99 5.45
C ALA A 26 0.65 -0.24 6.77
N VAL A 27 1.60 0.70 6.79
CA VAL A 27 1.70 1.69 7.85
C VAL A 27 0.61 2.73 7.64
N ALA A 28 -0.13 3.03 8.69
CA ALA A 28 -1.18 4.04 8.71
C ALA A 28 -0.83 5.15 9.71
N PRO A 29 -1.42 6.36 9.56
CA PRO A 29 -1.34 7.39 10.59
C PRO A 29 -1.83 6.86 11.95
N GLU A 30 -1.22 7.28 13.05
CA GLU A 30 -1.52 6.78 14.42
C GLU A 30 -3.01 6.89 14.81
N LYS A 31 -3.72 7.88 14.26
CA LYS A 31 -5.16 8.11 14.48
C LYS A 31 -5.98 7.88 13.21
N SER A 32 -5.51 7.00 12.32
CA SER A 32 -6.28 6.62 11.15
C SER A 32 -7.55 5.92 11.59
N GLY A 33 -8.70 6.51 11.25
CA GLY A 33 -10.01 5.85 11.31
C GLY A 33 -10.45 5.37 9.92
N PHE A 34 -9.50 5.16 9.00
CA PHE A 34 -9.79 4.87 7.60
C PHE A 34 -10.37 3.47 7.45
N TYR A 35 -9.75 2.48 8.09
CA TYR A 35 -10.18 1.08 8.02
C TYR A 35 -11.60 0.92 8.58
N GLU A 36 -11.87 1.45 9.77
CA GLU A 36 -13.18 1.39 10.42
C GLU A 36 -14.26 2.08 9.58
N ARG A 37 -13.93 3.22 8.96
CA ARG A 37 -14.83 3.94 8.06
C ARG A 37 -15.11 3.17 6.77
N MET A 38 -14.15 2.40 6.29
CA MET A 38 -14.31 1.55 5.11
C MET A 38 -15.22 0.35 5.45
N VAL A 39 -14.96 -0.31 6.58
CA VAL A 39 -15.78 -1.41 7.10
C VAL A 39 -17.22 -0.96 7.36
N SER A 40 -17.43 0.21 7.98
CA SER A 40 -18.78 0.74 8.25
C SER A 40 -19.59 1.05 6.99
N LYS A 41 -18.91 1.22 5.84
CA LYS A 41 -19.54 1.39 4.52
C LYS A 41 -19.73 0.08 3.76
N GLY A 42 -19.53 -1.08 4.41
CA GLY A 42 -19.67 -2.39 3.79
C GLY A 42 -18.55 -2.70 2.79
N ARG A 43 -17.37 -2.09 2.95
CA ARG A 43 -16.21 -2.28 2.06
C ARG A 43 -15.08 -3.02 2.78
N THR A 44 -15.42 -3.92 3.69
CA THR A 44 -14.45 -4.79 4.37
C THR A 44 -13.62 -5.55 3.33
N PRO A 45 -12.28 -5.61 3.48
CA PRO A 45 -11.46 -6.37 2.56
C PRO A 45 -11.75 -7.87 2.71
N LEU A 46 -11.56 -8.64 1.64
CA LEU A 46 -11.79 -10.09 1.67
C LEU A 46 -10.65 -10.79 2.42
N TYR A 47 -9.42 -10.33 2.20
CA TYR A 47 -8.23 -10.79 2.90
C TYR A 47 -7.56 -9.64 3.67
N PRO A 48 -6.91 -9.92 4.82
CA PRO A 48 -6.28 -8.88 5.65
C PRO A 48 -5.19 -8.06 4.94
N ASP A 49 -4.57 -8.62 3.91
CA ASP A 49 -3.47 -8.02 3.15
C ASP A 49 -3.92 -7.37 1.83
N ASP A 50 -5.22 -7.42 1.52
CA ASP A 50 -5.80 -6.78 0.33
C ASP A 50 -5.47 -5.28 0.30
N ILE A 51 -5.37 -4.74 -0.92
CA ILE A 51 -5.33 -3.29 -1.11
C ILE A 51 -6.66 -2.72 -0.63
N LEU A 52 -6.62 -1.83 0.35
CA LEU A 52 -7.81 -1.30 1.02
C LEU A 52 -8.56 -0.33 0.11
N TRP A 53 -7.84 0.57 -0.57
CA TRP A 53 -8.46 1.58 -1.41
C TRP A 53 -7.51 2.16 -2.45
N ASN A 54 -8.07 3.00 -3.33
CA ASN A 54 -7.30 3.85 -4.23
C ASN A 54 -6.29 4.69 -3.44
N PHE A 55 -5.11 4.88 -4.02
CA PHE A 55 -3.97 5.59 -3.42
C PHE A 55 -3.24 4.86 -2.30
N GLU A 56 -3.37 3.55 -2.15
CA GLU A 56 -2.38 2.80 -1.38
C GLU A 56 -1.00 2.85 -2.07
N LYS A 57 0.08 2.99 -1.29
CA LYS A 57 1.42 3.22 -1.87
C LYS A 57 2.41 2.13 -1.43
N PHE A 58 3.32 1.79 -2.35
CA PHE A 58 4.50 0.98 -2.07
C PHE A 58 5.75 1.78 -2.41
N LEU A 59 6.71 1.81 -1.50
CA LEU A 59 8.06 2.31 -1.76
C LEU A 59 8.93 1.14 -2.20
N VAL A 60 9.51 1.26 -3.40
CA VAL A 60 10.42 0.27 -3.98
C VAL A 60 11.80 0.91 -4.10
N GLY A 61 12.82 0.21 -3.59
CA GLY A 61 14.21 0.65 -3.64
C GLY A 61 14.82 0.53 -5.04
N ARG A 62 16.01 1.13 -5.23
CA ARG A 62 16.76 1.07 -6.49
C ARG A 62 17.21 -0.35 -6.86
N ASP A 63 17.32 -1.22 -5.86
CA ASP A 63 17.61 -2.64 -5.98
C ASP A 63 16.38 -3.49 -6.35
N GLY A 64 15.20 -2.87 -6.48
CA GLY A 64 13.94 -3.53 -6.78
C GLY A 64 13.25 -4.14 -5.55
N GLN A 65 13.80 -3.99 -4.35
CA GLN A 65 13.21 -4.51 -3.13
C GLN A 65 12.11 -3.59 -2.60
N VAL A 66 10.99 -4.17 -2.13
CA VAL A 66 9.93 -3.40 -1.47
C VAL A 66 10.42 -2.98 -0.09
N VAL A 67 10.41 -1.68 0.17
CA VAL A 67 10.90 -1.08 1.41
C VAL A 67 9.76 -0.91 2.41
N GLN A 68 8.61 -0.39 1.96
CA GLN A 68 7.50 -0.06 2.84
C GLN A 68 6.17 0.01 2.06
N ARG A 69 5.07 -0.30 2.73
CA ARG A 69 3.69 -0.10 2.27
C ARG A 69 2.99 0.94 3.15
N PHE A 70 2.22 1.84 2.54
CA PHE A 70 1.54 2.96 3.22
C PHE A 70 0.04 2.98 2.90
N SER A 71 -0.75 3.29 3.91
CA SER A 71 -2.20 3.31 3.81
C SER A 71 -2.71 4.36 2.81
N PRO A 72 -3.94 4.17 2.27
CA PRO A 72 -4.53 5.11 1.32
C PRO A 72 -4.64 6.56 1.83
N ASP A 73 -4.90 6.74 3.13
CA ASP A 73 -5.13 8.03 3.79
C ASP A 73 -3.85 8.74 4.21
N MET A 74 -2.68 8.13 4.04
CA MET A 74 -1.40 8.80 4.25
C MET A 74 -1.08 9.73 3.08
N THR A 75 -0.84 11.02 3.34
CA THR A 75 -0.51 11.98 2.28
C THR A 75 0.91 11.74 1.75
N PRO A 76 1.21 12.07 0.47
CA PRO A 76 2.58 11.97 -0.03
C PRO A 76 3.60 12.77 0.79
N GLU A 77 3.18 13.89 1.37
CA GLU A 77 3.99 14.77 2.22
C GLU A 77 4.08 14.32 3.68
N ASP A 78 3.44 13.19 4.05
CA ASP A 78 3.49 12.68 5.40
C ASP A 78 4.96 12.47 5.82
N PRO A 79 5.37 12.92 7.02
CA PRO A 79 6.75 12.78 7.47
C PRO A 79 7.29 11.36 7.38
N ILE A 80 6.47 10.34 7.61
CA ILE A 80 6.86 8.94 7.54
C ILE A 80 7.19 8.55 6.10
N VAL A 81 6.37 8.98 5.12
CA VAL A 81 6.62 8.72 3.69
C VAL A 81 7.90 9.43 3.24
N MET A 82 8.01 10.72 3.56
CA MET A 82 9.15 11.54 3.15
C MET A 82 10.46 11.03 3.75
N GLU A 83 10.46 10.61 5.01
CA GLU A 83 11.65 10.05 5.66
C GLU A 83 12.00 8.67 5.08
N SER A 84 11.01 7.81 4.82
CA SER A 84 11.24 6.52 4.17
C SER A 84 11.91 6.67 2.81
N ILE A 85 11.50 7.67 2.02
CA ILE A 85 12.10 7.99 0.73
C ILE A 85 13.56 8.47 0.90
N LYS A 86 13.83 9.36 1.84
CA LYS A 86 15.21 9.85 2.10
C LYS A 86 16.14 8.70 2.50
N ILE A 87 15.69 7.82 3.39
CA ILE A 87 16.45 6.64 3.81
C ILE A 87 16.71 5.72 2.61
N ALA A 88 15.71 5.51 1.74
CA ALA A 88 15.88 4.68 0.54
C ALA A 88 16.86 5.29 -0.48
N LEU A 89 16.95 6.63 -0.57
CA LEU A 89 17.87 7.33 -1.47
C LEU A 89 19.31 7.37 -0.97
N ALA A 90 19.53 7.21 0.33
CA ALA A 90 20.85 7.19 0.95
C ALA A 90 21.59 5.85 0.79
N LYS A 91 20.92 4.84 0.21
CA LYS A 91 21.48 3.51 -0.10
C LYS A 91 21.95 3.46 -1.56
#